data_AF-A0AAE0VIU7-F1
#
_entry.id   AF-A0AAE0VIU7-F1
#
_cell.length_a   1.000
_cell.length_b   1.000
_cell.length_c   1.000
_cell.angle_alpha   90.00
_cell.angle_beta   90.00
_cell.angle_gamma   90.00
#
_symmetry.space_group_name_H-M   'P 1'
#
loop_
_entity.id
_entity.type
_entity.pdbx_description
1 polymer ?
#
loop_
_entity_poly.entity_id
_entity_poly.type
_entity_poly.pdbx_seq_one_letter_code
_entity_poly.pdbx_strand_id
1 'polypeptide(L)'
;MKIYARSWDKVITPYASKYITDGRNICSVIPPPSLLIFVLSLPKAKEERQAIRKTWGSVANRSHVFFNISTKIVFVLGRMADAGILQVLQDESNEYKDMVHIDFIESRYNLTRKMMHGLRWVKTYCKSIKYILKADDDTFINVARLSDYLLRDSNISNDTIHGFMYRTGGKVLRKGKYAVKEEELPSPRYPPYVSGTAYILPYNVISNMFDLAERLPYCPVDDAFMTGVLR
;
A
#
# COMPACT_ATOMS: atom_id res chain seq x y z
N MET A 1 16.99 5.85 -21.73
CA MET A 1 15.69 6.13 -21.06
C MET A 1 14.84 7.03 -21.98
N LYS A 2 14.37 6.48 -23.11
CA LYS A 2 13.60 7.18 -24.17
C LYS A 2 12.48 6.27 -24.72
N ILE A 3 11.71 5.61 -23.84
CA ILE A 3 10.67 4.66 -24.26
C ILE A 3 9.25 5.16 -23.95
N TYR A 4 9.08 6.24 -23.18
CA TYR A 4 7.75 6.71 -22.77
C TYR A 4 7.26 7.98 -23.51
N ALA A 5 8.00 8.47 -24.50
CA ALA A 5 7.59 9.63 -25.31
C ALA A 5 6.80 9.19 -26.56
N ARG A 6 5.62 8.60 -26.35
CA ARG A 6 4.51 8.74 -27.31
C ARG A 6 3.50 9.67 -26.65
N SER A 7 2.88 10.53 -27.45
CA SER A 7 1.91 11.52 -27.01
C SER A 7 0.70 10.83 -26.38
N TRP A 8 0.80 10.53 -25.09
CA TRP A 8 -0.36 10.23 -24.27
C TRP A 8 -1.00 11.58 -24.00
N ASP A 9 -2.06 11.91 -24.76
CA ASP A 9 -2.97 12.99 -24.36
C ASP A 9 -3.27 12.80 -22.88
N LYS A 10 -3.07 13.87 -22.08
CA LYS A 10 -3.06 13.88 -20.61
C LYS A 10 -4.18 13.00 -20.02
N VAL A 11 -3.89 11.73 -19.76
CA VAL A 11 -4.79 10.88 -18.97
C VAL A 11 -4.59 11.27 -17.53
N ILE A 12 -5.33 12.30 -17.09
CA ILE A 12 -5.43 12.61 -15.66
C ILE A 12 -6.27 11.48 -15.06
N THR A 13 -5.63 10.59 -14.30
CA THR A 13 -6.36 9.63 -13.45
C THR A 13 -6.46 10.24 -12.06
N PRO A 14 -7.55 10.98 -11.73
CA PRO A 14 -7.67 11.60 -10.43
C PRO A 14 -7.81 10.52 -9.34
N TYR A 15 -6.86 10.49 -8.41
CA TYR A 15 -6.91 9.66 -7.21
C TYR A 15 -7.59 10.41 -6.05
N ALA A 16 -8.78 10.97 -6.33
CA ALA A 16 -9.63 11.56 -5.32
C ALA A 16 -10.30 10.44 -4.51
N SER A 17 -10.16 10.49 -3.19
CA SER A 17 -10.67 9.43 -2.30
C SER A 17 -11.87 9.95 -1.50
N LYS A 18 -12.92 9.16 -1.45
CA LYS A 18 -13.95 9.24 -0.41
C LYS A 18 -13.79 8.04 0.51
N TYR A 19 -13.95 8.25 1.82
CA TYR A 19 -13.77 7.22 2.83
C TYR A 19 -15.13 6.92 3.48
N ILE A 20 -15.51 5.65 3.52
CA ILE A 20 -16.66 5.15 4.29
C ILE A 20 -16.30 5.13 5.77
N THR A 21 -15.09 4.61 6.06
CA THR A 21 -14.43 4.70 7.37
C THR A 21 -13.06 5.29 7.15
N ASP A 22 -12.78 6.43 7.77
CA ASP A 22 -11.53 7.14 7.54
C ASP A 22 -10.40 6.78 8.50
N GLY A 23 -10.61 6.05 9.61
CA GLY A 23 -9.51 5.67 10.50
C GLY A 23 -8.61 6.82 11.00
N ARG A 24 -9.08 8.08 11.00
CA ARG A 24 -8.24 9.29 11.18
C ARG A 24 -7.40 9.31 12.48
N ASN A 25 -7.79 8.54 13.49
CA ASN A 25 -7.12 8.50 14.79
C ASN A 25 -5.88 7.59 14.82
N ILE A 26 -5.66 6.74 13.80
CA ILE A 26 -4.56 5.76 13.76
C ILE A 26 -3.18 6.42 13.95
N CYS A 27 -2.98 7.60 13.36
CA CYS A 27 -1.72 8.37 13.43
C CYS A 27 -1.70 9.45 14.50
N SER A 28 -2.81 9.66 15.22
CA SER A 28 -2.94 10.68 16.28
C SER A 28 -2.57 10.14 17.67
N VAL A 29 -1.96 8.95 17.75
CA VAL A 29 -1.49 8.34 19.00
C VAL A 29 -0.19 8.99 19.49
N ILE A 30 0.13 8.82 20.78
CA ILE A 30 1.36 9.34 21.38
C ILE A 30 2.22 8.17 21.87
N PRO A 31 3.48 8.03 21.42
CA PRO A 31 4.12 8.81 20.35
C PRO A 31 3.52 8.47 18.96
N PRO A 32 3.53 9.41 18.00
CA PRO A 32 3.03 9.15 16.66
C PRO A 32 3.84 8.02 15.99
N PRO A 33 3.22 7.24 15.09
CA PRO A 33 3.92 6.17 14.40
C PRO A 33 5.03 6.75 13.51
N SER A 34 6.19 6.10 13.54
CA SER A 34 7.26 6.29 12.56
C SER A 34 7.09 5.34 11.37
N LEU A 35 6.47 4.18 11.60
CA LEU A 35 6.17 3.17 10.58
C LEU A 35 4.65 2.89 10.56
N LEU A 36 4.07 2.89 9.37
CA LEU A 36 2.75 2.31 9.13
C LEU A 36 2.88 1.02 8.32
N ILE A 37 2.30 -0.07 8.80
CA ILE A 37 2.16 -1.29 8.01
C ILE A 37 0.79 -1.24 7.34
N PHE A 38 0.80 -0.99 6.04
CA PHE A 38 -0.33 -0.99 5.14
C PHE A 38 -0.66 -2.42 4.73
N VAL A 39 -1.68 -3.00 5.33
CA VAL A 39 -2.18 -4.32 4.96
C VAL A 39 -3.31 -4.14 3.96
N LEU A 40 -3.06 -4.46 2.69
CA LEU A 40 -4.10 -4.49 1.67
C LEU A 40 -4.95 -5.73 1.92
N SER A 41 -6.21 -5.55 2.33
CA SER A 41 -7.09 -6.65 2.69
C SER A 41 -8.40 -6.59 1.92
N LEU A 42 -9.07 -7.73 1.75
CA LEU A 42 -10.42 -7.78 1.20
C LEU A 42 -11.46 -7.55 2.31
N PRO A 43 -12.59 -6.88 2.05
CA PRO A 43 -13.66 -6.72 3.05
C PRO A 43 -14.07 -8.03 3.74
N LYS A 44 -14.15 -9.12 2.99
CA LYS A 44 -14.50 -10.47 3.47
C LYS A 44 -13.40 -11.18 4.28
N ALA A 45 -12.16 -10.71 4.23
CA ALA A 45 -11.00 -11.35 4.87
C ALA A 45 -10.89 -11.02 6.37
N LYS A 46 -11.99 -11.20 7.12
CA LYS A 46 -12.03 -10.84 8.55
C LYS A 46 -11.11 -11.76 9.35
N GLU A 47 -11.07 -13.03 9.01
CA GLU A 47 -10.26 -14.06 9.67
C GLU A 47 -8.76 -13.77 9.53
N GLU A 48 -8.31 -13.36 8.34
CA GLU A 48 -6.92 -12.96 8.07
C GLU A 48 -6.52 -11.73 8.89
N ARG A 49 -7.38 -10.70 8.91
CA ARG A 49 -7.17 -9.52 9.75
C ARG A 49 -7.08 -9.89 11.23
N GLN A 50 -7.95 -10.79 11.71
CA GLN A 50 -7.91 -11.29 13.08
C GLN A 50 -6.63 -12.09 13.39
N ALA A 51 -6.18 -12.93 12.46
CA ALA A 51 -4.93 -13.65 12.61
C ALA A 51 -3.74 -12.68 12.71
N ILE A 52 -3.69 -11.64 11.87
CA ILE A 52 -2.67 -10.59 11.93
C ILE A 52 -2.71 -9.87 13.28
N ARG A 53 -3.88 -9.41 13.74
CA ARG A 53 -4.05 -8.74 15.04
C ARG A 53 -3.54 -9.59 16.20
N LYS A 54 -3.87 -10.88 16.20
CA LYS A 54 -3.50 -11.83 17.28
C LYS A 54 -2.03 -12.28 17.22
N THR A 55 -1.36 -12.11 16.08
CA THR A 55 0.02 -12.58 15.88
C THR A 55 0.99 -11.39 15.78
N TRP A 56 1.64 -11.22 14.63
CA TRP A 56 2.69 -10.23 14.42
C TRP A 56 2.16 -8.80 14.56
N GLY A 57 0.87 -8.56 14.36
CA GLY A 57 0.29 -7.24 14.56
C GLY A 57 0.22 -6.78 16.02
N SER A 58 0.05 -7.71 16.96
CA SER A 58 0.16 -7.41 18.39
C SER A 58 1.59 -6.99 18.78
N VAL A 59 2.60 -7.49 18.05
CA VAL A 59 4.01 -7.12 18.24
C VAL A 59 4.28 -5.75 17.63
N ALA A 60 3.77 -5.48 16.42
CA ALA A 60 3.85 -4.18 15.76
C ALA A 60 3.29 -3.06 16.65
N ASN A 61 2.09 -3.24 17.21
CA ASN A 61 1.45 -2.23 18.05
C ASN A 61 2.21 -1.91 19.35
N ARG A 62 3.09 -2.81 19.80
CA ARG A 62 3.94 -2.64 21.01
C ARG A 62 5.42 -2.39 20.68
N SER A 63 5.76 -2.20 19.40
CA SER A 63 7.14 -2.02 18.93
C SER A 63 7.86 -0.83 19.56
N HIS A 64 7.15 0.21 19.99
CA HIS A 64 7.75 1.36 20.67
C HIS A 64 8.38 0.96 22.02
N VAL A 65 7.79 -0.03 22.71
CA VAL A 65 8.29 -0.55 23.99
C VAL A 65 9.48 -1.49 23.77
N PHE A 66 9.36 -2.40 22.81
CA PHE A 66 10.35 -3.49 22.63
C PHE A 66 11.52 -3.12 21.74
N PHE A 67 11.30 -2.21 20.78
CA PHE A 67 12.24 -1.96 19.69
C PHE A 67 12.50 -0.47 19.43
N ASN A 68 12.01 0.45 20.26
CA ASN A 68 12.23 1.90 20.10
C ASN A 68 11.79 2.49 18.74
N ILE A 69 10.77 1.89 18.12
CA ILE A 69 10.12 2.42 16.92
C ILE A 69 8.60 2.31 17.09
N SER A 70 7.87 3.41 16.90
CA SER A 70 6.41 3.37 16.95
C SER A 70 5.84 2.86 15.63
N THR A 71 5.19 1.69 15.66
CA THR A 71 4.55 1.08 14.50
C THR A 71 3.05 0.93 14.72
N LYS A 72 2.27 1.22 13.68
CA LYS A 72 0.83 0.89 13.64
C LYS A 72 0.48 0.11 12.39
N ILE A 73 -0.49 -0.78 12.52
CA ILE A 73 -1.09 -1.47 11.38
C ILE A 73 -2.33 -0.72 10.97
N VAL A 74 -2.55 -0.67 9.65
CA VAL A 74 -3.79 -0.22 9.07
C VAL A 74 -4.24 -1.18 7.98
N PHE A 75 -5.46 -1.67 8.09
CA PHE A 75 -6.11 -2.46 7.07
C PHE A 75 -6.77 -1.54 6.05
N VAL A 76 -6.38 -1.66 4.78
CA VAL A 76 -6.90 -0.85 3.68
C VAL A 76 -7.88 -1.70 2.86
N LEU A 77 -9.13 -1.25 2.81
CA LEU A 77 -10.25 -1.98 2.23
C LEU A 77 -10.95 -1.15 1.15
N GLY A 78 -11.44 -1.78 0.09
CA GLY A 78 -12.42 -1.20 -0.82
C GLY A 78 -13.85 -1.58 -0.47
N ARG A 79 -14.82 -1.05 -1.21
CA ARG A 79 -16.24 -1.40 -1.07
C ARG A 79 -16.59 -2.62 -1.92
N MET A 80 -17.53 -3.42 -1.42
CA MET A 80 -18.23 -4.44 -2.22
C MET A 80 -19.72 -4.12 -2.27
N ALA A 81 -20.41 -4.66 -3.27
CA ALA A 81 -21.86 -4.47 -3.45
C ALA A 81 -22.73 -5.23 -2.41
N ASP A 82 -22.11 -6.10 -1.62
CA ASP A 82 -22.77 -6.92 -0.62
C ASP A 82 -23.23 -6.07 0.58
N ALA A 83 -24.53 -5.84 0.73
CA ALA A 83 -25.08 -4.98 1.79
C ALA A 83 -24.75 -5.50 3.20
N GLY A 84 -24.60 -6.82 3.38
CA GLY A 84 -24.27 -7.43 4.67
C GLY A 84 -22.85 -7.10 5.13
N ILE A 85 -21.92 -6.86 4.20
CA ILE A 85 -20.52 -6.60 4.56
C ILE A 85 -20.31 -5.24 5.22
N LEU A 86 -21.16 -4.24 4.89
CA LEU A 86 -20.97 -2.88 5.37
C LEU A 86 -21.13 -2.80 6.89
N GLN A 87 -22.19 -3.42 7.43
CA GLN A 87 -22.41 -3.46 8.88
C GLN A 87 -21.29 -4.22 9.59
N VAL A 88 -20.88 -5.37 9.06
CA VAL A 88 -19.78 -6.18 9.62
C VAL A 88 -18.47 -5.38 9.69
N LEU A 89 -18.16 -4.61 8.65
CA LEU A 89 -16.97 -3.75 8.63
C LEU A 89 -17.11 -2.54 9.57
N GLN A 90 -18.30 -1.99 9.73
CA GLN A 90 -18.53 -0.91 10.69
C GLN A 90 -18.35 -1.39 12.12
N ASP A 91 -18.89 -2.56 12.46
CA ASP A 91 -18.73 -3.18 13.78
C ASP A 91 -17.27 -3.49 14.06
N GLU A 92 -16.57 -4.10 13.09
CA GLU A 92 -15.13 -4.37 13.19
C GLU A 92 -14.32 -3.07 13.33
N SER A 93 -14.65 -2.04 12.55
CA SER A 93 -14.01 -0.73 12.68
C SER A 93 -14.24 -0.13 14.06
N ASN A 94 -15.43 -0.33 14.63
CA ASN A 94 -15.80 0.20 15.93
C ASN A 94 -15.06 -0.49 17.07
N GLU A 95 -14.78 -1.77 16.91
CA GLU A 95 -14.04 -2.56 17.87
C GLU A 95 -12.53 -2.28 17.81
N TYR A 96 -11.92 -2.29 16.61
CA TYR A 96 -10.45 -2.31 16.48
C TYR A 96 -9.82 -0.97 16.10
N LYS A 97 -10.58 -0.05 15.47
CA LYS A 97 -10.12 1.30 15.07
C LYS A 97 -8.83 1.30 14.23
N ASP A 98 -8.60 0.25 13.45
CA ASP A 98 -7.36 0.00 12.71
C ASP A 98 -7.56 -0.16 11.20
N MET A 99 -8.64 0.43 10.66
CA MET A 99 -8.99 0.30 9.24
C MET A 99 -9.31 1.61 8.54
N VAL A 100 -9.03 1.61 7.25
CA VAL A 100 -9.44 2.63 6.29
C VAL A 100 -10.25 1.94 5.21
N HIS A 101 -11.55 2.23 5.20
CA HIS A 101 -12.51 1.67 4.23
C HIS A 101 -12.83 2.75 3.19
N ILE A 102 -12.34 2.53 1.98
CA ILE A 102 -12.37 3.51 0.89
C ILE A 102 -13.59 3.23 0.00
N ASP A 103 -14.30 4.27 -0.41
CA ASP A 103 -15.44 4.23 -1.33
C ASP A 103 -14.98 4.01 -2.79
N PHE A 104 -14.35 2.87 -3.06
CA PHE A 104 -13.97 2.41 -4.40
C PHE A 104 -14.27 0.92 -4.56
N ILE A 105 -14.62 0.47 -5.76
CA ILE A 105 -14.97 -0.93 -6.01
C ILE A 105 -13.76 -1.82 -5.79
N GLU A 106 -13.87 -2.72 -4.81
CA GLU A 106 -12.89 -3.74 -4.54
C GLU A 106 -12.79 -4.70 -5.74
N SER A 107 -11.60 -4.81 -6.30
CA SER A 107 -11.27 -5.83 -7.28
C SER A 107 -9.77 -5.95 -7.40
N ARG A 108 -9.32 -7.11 -7.85
CA ARG A 108 -7.91 -7.34 -8.16
C ARG A 108 -7.36 -6.34 -9.18
N TYR A 109 -8.14 -6.00 -10.20
CA TYR A 109 -7.73 -5.01 -11.20
C TYR A 109 -7.56 -3.62 -10.60
N ASN A 110 -8.25 -3.32 -9.48
CA ASN A 110 -8.20 -2.05 -8.78
C ASN A 110 -7.17 -2.01 -7.63
N LEU A 111 -6.27 -2.99 -7.53
CA LEU A 111 -5.31 -3.03 -6.41
C LEU A 111 -4.38 -1.81 -6.40
N THR A 112 -3.91 -1.36 -7.57
CA THR A 112 -3.17 -0.10 -7.71
C THR A 112 -3.98 1.09 -7.21
N ARG A 113 -5.28 1.15 -7.54
CA ARG A 113 -6.17 2.22 -7.03
C ARG A 113 -6.30 2.16 -5.51
N LYS A 114 -6.46 0.97 -4.93
CA LYS A 114 -6.50 0.77 -3.47
C LYS A 114 -5.26 1.37 -2.83
N MET A 115 -4.08 1.04 -3.36
CA MET A 115 -2.81 1.56 -2.85
C MET A 115 -2.74 3.08 -2.96
N MET A 116 -3.08 3.66 -4.11
CA MET A 116 -3.05 5.12 -4.31
C MET A 116 -4.05 5.87 -3.39
N HIS A 117 -5.27 5.36 -3.23
CA HIS A 117 -6.25 5.94 -2.30
C HIS A 117 -5.79 5.83 -0.84
N GLY A 118 -5.12 4.74 -0.49
CA GLY A 118 -4.48 4.56 0.80
C GLY A 118 -3.32 5.54 1.01
N LEU A 119 -2.44 5.75 0.03
CA LEU A 119 -1.38 6.75 0.12
C LEU A 119 -1.91 8.17 0.24
N ARG A 120 -3.07 8.47 -0.39
CA ARG A 120 -3.75 9.76 -0.22
C ARG A 120 -4.21 9.95 1.22
N TRP A 121 -4.71 8.88 1.84
CA TRP A 121 -5.07 8.87 3.25
C TRP A 121 -3.87 9.19 4.13
N VAL A 122 -2.71 8.56 3.86
CA VAL A 122 -1.46 8.85 4.59
C VAL A 122 -1.08 10.33 4.49
N LYS A 123 -1.07 10.91 3.28
CA LYS A 123 -0.75 12.34 3.08
C LYS A 123 -1.68 13.25 3.88
N THR A 124 -2.92 12.82 4.08
CA THR A 124 -3.96 13.60 4.77
C THR A 124 -3.82 13.52 6.28
N TYR A 125 -3.67 12.30 6.84
CA TYR A 125 -3.81 12.06 8.28
C TYR A 125 -2.52 11.66 9.00
N CYS A 126 -1.45 11.33 8.28
CA CYS A 126 -0.26 10.69 8.85
C CYS A 126 1.04 11.40 8.41
N LYS A 127 1.13 12.71 8.64
CA LYS A 127 2.25 13.53 8.15
C LYS A 127 3.59 13.32 8.86
N SER A 128 3.58 12.68 10.03
CA SER A 128 4.76 12.47 10.87
C SER A 128 5.47 11.13 10.66
N ILE A 129 4.91 10.25 9.83
CA ILE A 129 5.50 8.93 9.58
C ILE A 129 6.77 9.07 8.73
N LYS A 130 7.70 8.14 8.88
CA LYS A 130 8.89 8.05 8.04
C LYS A 130 8.74 7.02 6.93
N TYR A 131 8.09 5.90 7.26
CA TYR A 131 8.01 4.74 6.37
C TYR A 131 6.60 4.16 6.34
N ILE A 132 6.27 3.58 5.19
CA ILE A 132 5.13 2.71 4.99
C ILE A 132 5.68 1.36 4.57
N LEU A 133 5.28 0.28 5.23
CA LEU A 133 5.46 -1.07 4.73
C LEU A 133 4.14 -1.51 4.09
N LYS A 134 4.11 -1.72 2.77
CA LYS A 134 2.99 -2.45 2.14
C LYS A 134 3.15 -3.94 2.44
N ALA A 135 2.06 -4.60 2.79
CA ALA A 135 1.94 -6.04 2.90
C ALA A 135 0.54 -6.49 2.45
N ASP A 136 0.41 -7.75 2.05
CA ASP A 136 -0.89 -8.39 1.83
C ASP A 136 -1.39 -9.05 3.13
N ASP A 137 -2.69 -9.35 3.21
CA ASP A 137 -3.30 -9.98 4.40
C ASP A 137 -2.95 -11.47 4.57
N ASP A 138 -2.29 -12.07 3.59
CA ASP A 138 -1.72 -13.42 3.61
C ASP A 138 -0.20 -13.44 3.89
N THR A 139 0.39 -12.30 4.31
CA THR A 139 1.83 -12.16 4.53
C THR A 139 2.20 -12.12 6.02
N PHE A 140 3.29 -12.79 6.39
CA PHE A 140 3.89 -12.70 7.72
C PHE A 140 5.02 -11.66 7.75
N ILE A 141 5.00 -10.75 8.74
CA ILE A 141 6.03 -9.75 8.95
C ILE A 141 6.79 -10.04 10.26
N ASN A 142 8.10 -10.25 10.16
CA ASN A 142 8.96 -10.30 11.34
C ASN A 142 9.25 -8.87 11.85
N VAL A 143 8.38 -8.37 12.73
CA VAL A 143 8.44 -7.00 13.25
C VAL A 143 9.77 -6.68 13.95
N ALA A 144 10.36 -7.64 14.66
CA ALA A 144 11.63 -7.42 15.36
C ALA A 144 12.76 -7.16 14.36
N ARG A 145 12.88 -8.00 13.33
CA ARG A 145 13.88 -7.82 12.26
C ARG A 145 13.63 -6.57 11.43
N LEU A 146 12.37 -6.25 11.15
CA LEU A 146 11.99 -5.01 10.47
C LEU A 146 12.41 -3.78 11.29
N SER A 147 12.13 -3.78 12.59
CA SER A 147 12.48 -2.67 13.48
C SER A 147 13.99 -2.48 13.55
N ASP A 148 14.73 -3.58 13.68
CA ASP A 148 16.20 -3.58 13.69
C ASP A 148 16.77 -3.01 12.39
N TYR A 149 16.22 -3.42 11.25
CA TYR A 149 16.58 -2.92 9.93
C TYR A 149 16.37 -1.40 9.82
N LEU A 150 15.18 -0.92 10.19
CA LEU A 150 14.82 0.49 10.08
C LEU A 150 15.61 1.42 11.02
N LEU A 151 16.13 0.90 12.13
CA LEU A 151 16.86 1.70 13.13
C LEU A 151 18.37 1.68 12.93
N ARG A 152 18.95 0.56 12.47
CA ARG A 152 20.40 0.43 12.30
C ARG A 152 20.89 1.01 10.99
N ASP A 153 20.07 0.96 9.97
CA ASP A 153 20.48 1.35 8.63
C ASP A 153 20.31 2.87 8.48
N SER A 154 21.32 3.60 8.97
CA SER A 154 21.49 5.05 8.75
C SER A 154 21.52 5.45 7.25
N ASN A 155 21.59 4.46 6.35
CA ASN A 155 21.54 4.62 4.89
C ASN A 155 20.21 4.18 4.28
N ILE A 156 19.13 3.98 5.06
CA ILE A 156 17.78 3.99 4.46
C ILE A 156 17.56 5.40 3.95
N SER A 157 17.92 5.57 2.68
CA SER A 157 17.74 6.81 1.99
C SER A 157 16.26 7.12 2.04
N ASN A 158 15.95 8.37 2.35
CA ASN A 158 14.59 8.81 2.27
C ASN A 158 14.06 8.63 0.84
N ASP A 159 14.84 8.49 -0.22
CA ASP A 159 14.30 8.32 -1.59
C ASP A 159 14.23 6.88 -2.11
N THR A 160 14.61 5.87 -1.32
CA THR A 160 14.79 4.50 -1.83
C THR A 160 13.69 3.56 -1.38
N ILE A 161 13.15 2.76 -2.31
CA ILE A 161 12.17 1.71 -2.03
C ILE A 161 12.90 0.41 -1.69
N HIS A 162 12.56 -0.23 -0.58
CA HIS A 162 13.22 -1.45 -0.10
C HIS A 162 12.33 -2.69 -0.22
N GLY A 163 12.90 -3.81 -0.63
CA GLY A 163 12.26 -5.12 -0.68
C GLY A 163 12.93 -6.07 -1.66
N PHE A 164 12.28 -7.17 -1.99
CA PHE A 164 12.83 -8.14 -2.95
C PHE A 164 12.70 -7.64 -4.40
N MET A 165 13.82 -7.30 -5.04
CA MET A 165 13.82 -6.71 -6.37
C MET A 165 13.92 -7.73 -7.50
N TYR A 166 12.95 -7.69 -8.42
CA TYR A 166 13.03 -8.32 -9.74
C TYR A 166 13.91 -7.48 -10.68
N ARG A 167 15.23 -7.67 -10.60
CA ARG A 167 16.25 -6.84 -11.29
C ARG A 167 16.07 -6.73 -12.81
N THR A 168 15.55 -7.77 -13.46
CA THR A 168 15.34 -7.81 -14.93
C THR A 168 13.90 -7.53 -15.34
N GLY A 169 13.03 -7.23 -14.37
CA GLY A 169 11.60 -7.08 -14.58
C GLY A 169 10.89 -8.38 -14.97
N GLY A 170 9.57 -8.38 -14.78
CA GLY A 170 8.69 -9.49 -15.10
C GLY A 170 8.14 -9.38 -16.53
N LYS A 171 7.74 -10.51 -17.12
CA LYS A 171 6.98 -10.50 -18.37
C LYS A 171 5.56 -9.97 -18.08
N VAL A 172 5.09 -9.05 -18.92
CA VAL A 172 3.70 -8.59 -18.85
C VAL A 172 2.81 -9.70 -19.41
N LEU A 173 1.94 -10.26 -18.58
CA LEU A 173 0.98 -11.25 -19.02
C LEU A 173 -0.18 -10.53 -19.71
N ARG A 174 -0.60 -11.03 -20.88
CA ARG A 174 -1.76 -10.49 -21.63
C ARG A 174 -3.05 -11.26 -21.38
N LYS A 175 -2.97 -12.36 -20.64
CA LYS A 175 -4.09 -13.27 -20.33
C LYS A 175 -3.97 -13.80 -18.90
N GLY A 176 -5.08 -14.30 -18.37
CA GLY A 176 -5.16 -14.90 -17.05
C GLY A 176 -5.22 -13.89 -15.91
N LYS A 177 -4.94 -14.37 -14.70
CA LYS A 177 -5.15 -13.62 -13.45
C LYS A 177 -4.45 -12.26 -13.47
N TYR A 178 -3.20 -12.16 -13.96
CA TYR A 178 -2.38 -10.92 -13.96
C TYR A 178 -2.36 -10.23 -15.34
N ALA A 179 -3.44 -10.35 -16.13
CA ALA A 179 -3.48 -9.76 -17.47
C ALA A 179 -3.45 -8.23 -17.41
N VAL A 180 -2.57 -7.63 -18.22
CA VAL A 180 -2.49 -6.19 -18.48
C VAL A 180 -2.66 -5.96 -19.97
N LYS A 181 -3.57 -5.06 -20.33
CA LYS A 181 -3.87 -4.80 -21.73
C LYS A 181 -2.71 -4.07 -22.41
N GLU A 182 -2.61 -4.20 -23.73
CA GLU A 182 -1.52 -3.58 -24.47
C GLU A 182 -1.63 -2.05 -24.46
N GLU A 183 -2.85 -1.52 -24.39
CA GLU A 183 -3.12 -0.09 -24.28
C GLU A 183 -2.72 0.47 -22.90
N GLU A 184 -2.77 -0.36 -21.85
CA GLU A 184 -2.38 0.00 -20.48
C GLU A 184 -0.85 0.00 -20.31
N LEU A 185 -0.17 -1.01 -20.87
CA LEU A 185 1.28 -1.10 -20.88
C LEU A 185 1.76 -1.77 -22.18
N PRO A 186 2.18 -1.00 -23.19
CA PRO A 186 2.62 -1.57 -24.47
C PRO A 186 3.88 -2.43 -24.35
N SER A 187 4.75 -2.11 -23.40
CA SER A 187 5.98 -2.88 -23.16
C SER A 187 5.65 -4.35 -22.83
N PRO A 188 6.38 -5.33 -23.40
CA PRO A 188 6.20 -6.74 -23.06
C PRO A 188 6.80 -7.12 -21.71
N ARG A 189 7.55 -6.22 -21.07
CA ARG A 189 8.15 -6.40 -19.74
C ARG A 189 7.95 -5.18 -18.85
N TYR A 190 7.78 -5.42 -17.57
CA TYR A 190 7.86 -4.37 -16.55
C TYR A 190 9.31 -3.88 -16.42
N PRO A 191 9.53 -2.61 -16.02
CA PRO A 191 10.84 -2.18 -15.53
C PRO A 191 11.24 -3.01 -14.28
N PRO A 192 12.50 -2.92 -13.80
CA PRO A 192 12.86 -3.48 -12.51
C PRO A 192 11.94 -2.94 -11.42
N TYR A 193 11.39 -3.83 -10.59
CA TYR A 193 10.41 -3.52 -9.56
C TYR A 193 10.59 -4.43 -8.36
N VAL A 194 9.97 -4.08 -7.23
CA VAL A 194 10.01 -4.83 -5.98
C VAL A 194 8.76 -5.70 -5.86
N SER A 195 8.91 -6.91 -5.34
CA SER A 195 7.82 -7.87 -5.14
C SER A 195 6.68 -7.30 -4.30
N GLY A 196 5.45 -7.56 -4.75
CA GLY A 196 4.23 -7.17 -4.06
C GLY A 196 4.01 -7.83 -2.70
N THR A 197 4.71 -8.92 -2.36
CA THR A 197 4.58 -9.57 -1.04
C THR A 197 4.77 -8.57 0.10
N ALA A 198 5.86 -7.81 0.04
CA ALA A 198 6.10 -6.71 0.96
C ALA A 198 7.18 -5.75 0.43
N TYR A 199 6.97 -4.45 0.61
CA TYR A 199 7.98 -3.43 0.32
C TYR A 199 7.82 -2.20 1.21
N ILE A 200 8.95 -1.55 1.49
CA ILE A 200 9.02 -0.33 2.30
C ILE A 200 9.10 0.87 1.36
N LEU A 201 8.15 1.80 1.51
CA LEU A 201 8.14 3.11 0.90
C LEU A 201 8.52 4.18 1.93
N PRO A 202 9.52 5.01 1.67
CA PRO A 202 9.69 6.26 2.40
C PRO A 202 8.53 7.24 2.19
N TYR A 203 8.25 8.09 3.19
CA TYR A 203 7.12 9.01 3.11
C TYR A 203 7.25 10.10 2.04
N ASN A 204 8.45 10.65 1.86
CA ASN A 204 8.79 11.69 0.89
C ASN A 204 8.61 11.26 -0.58
N VAL A 205 8.72 9.97 -0.94
CA VAL A 205 8.52 9.54 -2.34
C VAL A 205 7.05 9.63 -2.76
N ILE A 206 6.11 9.62 -1.81
CA ILE A 206 4.68 9.58 -2.09
C ILE A 206 4.22 10.75 -2.96
N SER A 207 4.74 11.97 -2.74
CA SER A 207 4.34 13.13 -3.55
C SER A 207 4.74 12.96 -5.02
N ASN A 208 5.97 12.55 -5.30
CA ASN A 208 6.43 12.29 -6.66
C ASN A 208 5.65 11.15 -7.32
N MET A 209 5.29 10.11 -6.55
CA MET A 209 4.46 9.02 -7.05
C MET A 209 3.09 9.50 -7.53
N PHE A 210 2.44 10.42 -6.80
CA PHE A 210 1.18 11.03 -7.26
C PHE A 210 1.36 11.85 -8.54
N ASP A 211 2.41 12.67 -8.61
CA ASP A 211 2.69 13.51 -9.78
C ASP A 211 2.91 12.68 -11.05
N LEU A 212 3.57 11.52 -10.92
CA LEU A 212 3.77 10.57 -12.01
C LEU A 212 2.49 9.79 -12.34
N ALA A 213 1.78 9.29 -11.32
CA ALA A 213 0.59 8.47 -11.52
C ALA A 213 -0.55 9.23 -12.21
N GLU A 214 -0.64 10.55 -12.02
CA GLU A 214 -1.62 11.41 -12.69
C GLU A 214 -1.24 11.71 -14.16
N ARG A 215 -0.05 11.32 -14.62
CA ARG A 215 0.47 11.59 -15.99
C ARG A 215 0.77 10.34 -16.80
N LEU A 216 0.71 9.17 -16.18
CA LEU A 216 1.04 7.88 -16.80
C LEU A 216 -0.20 7.00 -16.95
N PRO A 217 -0.23 6.12 -17.97
CA PRO A 217 -1.29 5.12 -18.10
C PRO A 217 -1.41 4.25 -16.84
N TYR A 218 -2.64 3.91 -16.49
CA TYR A 218 -2.95 3.04 -15.36
C TYR A 218 -2.42 1.61 -15.61
N CYS A 219 -1.72 1.04 -14.62
CA CYS A 219 -1.34 -0.37 -14.60
C CYS A 219 -2.01 -1.07 -13.41
N PRO A 220 -2.74 -2.19 -13.60
CA PRO A 220 -3.45 -2.89 -12.52
C PRO A 220 -2.55 -3.76 -11.65
N VAL A 221 -1.28 -3.93 -12.03
CA VAL A 221 -0.28 -4.66 -11.25
C VAL A 221 0.41 -3.66 -10.32
N ASP A 222 -0.03 -3.63 -9.06
CA ASP A 222 0.31 -2.59 -8.08
C ASP A 222 1.81 -2.52 -7.82
N ASP A 223 2.45 -3.64 -7.53
CA ASP A 223 3.87 -3.68 -7.19
C ASP A 223 4.76 -3.18 -8.34
N ALA A 224 4.51 -3.63 -9.57
CA ALA A 224 5.22 -3.18 -10.76
C ALA A 224 4.96 -1.69 -11.07
N PHE A 225 3.73 -1.21 -10.86
CA PHE A 225 3.41 0.19 -11.08
C PHE A 225 4.07 1.07 -10.01
N MET A 226 3.80 0.80 -8.73
CA MET A 226 4.25 1.59 -7.59
C MET A 226 5.77 1.62 -7.48
N THR A 227 6.44 0.50 -7.66
CA THR A 227 7.88 0.39 -7.36
C THR A 227 8.78 0.34 -8.60
N GLY A 228 8.19 0.21 -9.79
CA GLY A 228 8.91 0.13 -11.06
C GLY A 228 8.61 1.29 -12.01
N VAL A 229 7.34 1.64 -12.19
CA VAL A 229 6.90 2.69 -13.12
C VAL A 229 6.89 4.08 -12.47
N LEU A 230 6.49 4.19 -11.20
CA LEU A 230 6.39 5.46 -10.46
C LEU A 230 7.67 5.83 -9.68
N ARG A 231 8.80 5.21 -9.99
CA ARG A 231 10.09 5.45 -9.31
C ARG A 231 10.96 6.48 -10.03
#